data_AF-A0AAV7KMN3-F1
#
_entry.id   AF-A0AAV7KMN3-F1
#
_cell.length_a   1.000
_cell.length_b   1.000
_cell.length_c   1.000
_cell.angle_alpha   90.00
_cell.angle_beta   90.00
_cell.angle_gamma   90.00
#
_symmetry.space_group_name_H-M   'P 1'
#
loop_
_entity.id
_entity.type
_entity.pdbx_description
1 polymer ?
#
loop_
_entity_poly.entity_id
_entity_poly.type
_entity_poly.pdbx_seq_one_letter_code
_entity_poly.pdbx_strand_id
1 'polypeptide(L)'
;MKPDGTIGGTKEDCSSSTLFNLIPVGLRVVAIQSSASGHYVAMNGEGHLYTSAHFTAECRFKECVFENYYVTYSSTLYRQRESGRCWYLGINKEGQAMKGNRVKKSKAAAHFLPKLLEVAMYRDPTLHNIVEKAQGPKISKVTNVPTHLKANAKKDSKKAEAT
;
A
#
# COMPACT_ATOMS: atom_id res chain seq x y z
N MET A 1 13.60 -9.52 3.84
CA MET A 1 13.29 -8.45 4.79
C MET A 1 14.53 -8.22 5.61
N LYS A 2 15.14 -7.04 5.47
CA LYS A 2 16.37 -6.69 6.19
C LYS A 2 16.06 -6.46 7.68
N PRO A 3 17.07 -6.52 8.58
CA PRO A 3 16.87 -6.32 10.02
C PRO A 3 16.24 -4.96 10.39
N ASP A 4 16.47 -3.94 9.57
CA ASP A 4 15.87 -2.60 9.69
C ASP A 4 14.39 -2.53 9.26
N GLY A 5 13.80 -3.65 8.83
CA GLY A 5 12.43 -3.72 8.32
C GLY A 5 12.30 -3.35 6.84
N THR A 6 13.40 -3.04 6.14
CA THR A 6 13.34 -2.71 4.71
C THR A 6 13.02 -3.96 3.87
N ILE A 7 12.11 -3.80 2.91
CA ILE A 7 11.74 -4.85 1.95
C ILE A 7 12.51 -4.65 0.65
N GLY A 8 13.16 -5.71 0.19
CA GLY A 8 13.90 -5.75 -1.07
C GLY A 8 14.45 -7.15 -1.32
N GLY A 9 14.96 -7.36 -2.53
CA GLY A 9 15.71 -8.53 -2.93
C GLY A 9 17.18 -8.45 -2.51
N THR A 10 17.81 -9.60 -2.43
CA THR A 10 19.25 -9.77 -2.22
C THR A 10 19.75 -10.86 -3.17
N LYS A 11 21.04 -10.82 -3.51
CA LYS A 11 21.73 -11.91 -4.24
C LYS A 11 22.31 -12.97 -3.31
N GLU A 12 22.33 -12.70 -2.01
CA GLU A 12 22.80 -13.64 -1.00
C GLU A 12 21.72 -14.69 -0.76
N ASP A 13 22.02 -15.91 -1.17
CA ASP A 13 21.18 -17.06 -0.89
C ASP A 13 21.26 -17.43 0.61
N CYS A 14 20.12 -17.83 1.18
CA CYS A 14 20.02 -18.45 2.51
C CYS A 14 20.39 -17.56 3.72
N SER A 15 20.37 -16.23 3.60
CA SER A 15 20.41 -15.37 4.81
C SER A 15 19.10 -15.51 5.60
N SER A 16 19.15 -15.37 6.93
CA SER A 16 17.94 -15.34 7.78
C SER A 16 16.91 -14.31 7.31
N SER A 17 17.36 -13.26 6.63
CA SER A 17 16.53 -12.19 6.04
C SER A 17 15.74 -12.62 4.80
N THR A 18 16.02 -13.79 4.22
CA THR A 18 15.32 -14.34 3.03
C THR A 18 14.29 -15.42 3.35
N LEU A 19 14.18 -15.81 4.63
CA LEU A 19 13.27 -16.84 5.07
C LEU A 19 11.91 -16.24 5.46
N PHE A 20 10.84 -16.84 4.94
CA PHE A 20 9.47 -16.39 5.16
C PHE A 20 8.54 -17.57 5.45
N ASN A 21 7.63 -17.35 6.40
CA ASN A 21 6.47 -18.18 6.62
C ASN A 21 5.38 -17.74 5.64
N LEU A 22 4.87 -18.68 4.85
CA LEU A 22 3.74 -18.46 3.94
C LEU A 22 2.48 -19.06 4.59
N ILE A 23 1.71 -18.22 5.27
CA ILE A 23 0.62 -18.66 6.16
C ILE A 23 -0.70 -18.53 5.41
N PRO A 24 -1.46 -19.62 5.17
CA PRO A 24 -2.78 -19.52 4.55
C PRO A 24 -3.77 -18.84 5.51
N VAL A 25 -4.43 -17.78 5.06
CA VAL A 25 -5.39 -16.97 5.84
C VAL A 25 -6.73 -16.79 5.09
N GLY A 26 -7.00 -17.71 4.17
CA GLY A 26 -8.19 -17.76 3.34
C GLY A 26 -7.97 -18.53 2.04
N LEU A 27 -9.03 -18.74 1.28
CA LEU A 27 -8.95 -19.42 -0.01
C LEU A 27 -8.05 -18.64 -0.98
N ARG A 28 -6.87 -19.19 -1.29
CA ARG A 28 -5.84 -18.54 -2.12
C ARG A 28 -5.39 -17.18 -1.57
N VAL A 29 -5.47 -16.99 -0.24
CA VAL A 29 -4.99 -15.79 0.42
C VAL A 29 -3.95 -16.18 1.46
N VAL A 30 -2.79 -15.55 1.38
CA VAL A 30 -1.66 -15.81 2.27
C VAL A 30 -1.24 -14.55 3.01
N ALA A 31 -0.73 -14.74 4.21
CA ALA A 31 0.11 -13.78 4.90
C ALA A 31 1.58 -14.17 4.69
N ILE A 32 2.44 -13.18 4.46
CA ILE A 32 3.88 -13.40 4.26
C ILE A 32 4.59 -12.81 5.47
N GLN A 33 5.14 -13.66 6.33
CA GLN A 33 5.79 -13.26 7.57
C GLN A 33 7.28 -13.57 7.51
N SER A 34 8.16 -12.65 7.88
CA SER A 34 9.58 -12.97 8.03
C SER A 34 9.78 -13.89 9.22
N SER A 35 10.50 -15.01 9.02
CA SER A 35 10.84 -15.90 10.13
C SER A 35 11.82 -15.28 11.11
N ALA A 36 12.67 -14.35 10.63
CA ALA A 36 13.68 -13.68 11.46
C ALA A 36 13.10 -12.64 12.42
N SER A 37 12.12 -11.84 11.97
CA SER A 37 11.57 -10.73 12.77
C SER A 37 10.14 -10.98 13.27
N GLY A 38 9.45 -12.00 12.75
CA GLY A 38 8.01 -12.20 13.01
C GLY A 38 7.11 -11.15 12.38
N HIS A 39 7.65 -10.17 11.65
CA HIS A 39 6.86 -9.12 11.02
C HIS A 39 6.26 -9.58 9.70
N TYR A 40 5.09 -9.04 9.37
CA TYR A 40 4.38 -9.30 8.13
C TYR A 40 4.79 -8.31 7.05
N VAL A 41 4.87 -8.78 5.81
CA VAL A 41 4.81 -7.90 4.64
C VAL A 41 3.39 -7.36 4.54
N ALA A 42 3.25 -6.07 4.28
CA ALA A 42 1.96 -5.39 4.11
C ALA A 42 2.04 -4.39 2.96
N MET A 43 0.89 -4.05 2.38
CA MET A 43 0.78 -3.03 1.34
C MET A 43 -0.26 -2.00 1.75
N ASN A 44 0.14 -0.73 1.82
CA ASN A 44 -0.77 0.34 2.23
C ASN A 44 -1.66 0.86 1.10
N GLY A 45 -2.62 1.74 1.43
CA GLY A 45 -3.53 2.38 0.47
C GLY A 45 -2.86 3.23 -0.61
N GLU A 46 -1.58 3.57 -0.47
CA GLU A 46 -0.77 4.21 -1.50
C GLU A 46 -0.02 3.18 -2.37
N GLY A 47 -0.08 1.90 -2.05
CA GLY A 47 0.63 0.83 -2.74
C GLY A 47 2.08 0.68 -2.29
N HIS A 48 2.52 1.36 -1.23
CA HIS A 48 3.85 1.15 -0.67
C HIS A 48 3.88 -0.15 0.12
N LEU A 49 4.92 -0.93 -0.09
CA LEU A 49 5.21 -2.12 0.70
C LEU A 49 5.89 -1.69 1.99
N TYR A 50 5.46 -2.26 3.10
CA TYR A 50 6.01 -1.98 4.42
C TYR A 50 5.95 -3.21 5.32
N THR A 51 6.60 -3.13 6.47
CA THR A 51 6.61 -4.19 7.49
C THR A 51 5.65 -3.86 8.63
N SER A 52 4.81 -4.82 8.99
CA SER A 52 3.83 -4.69 10.07
C SER A 52 4.13 -5.69 11.17
N ALA A 53 4.19 -5.23 12.43
CA ALA A 53 4.30 -6.10 13.60
C ALA A 53 2.99 -6.88 13.84
N HIS A 54 1.85 -6.32 13.43
CA HIS A 54 0.53 -6.92 13.60
C HIS A 54 0.00 -7.45 12.29
N PHE A 55 -0.71 -8.58 12.34
CA PHE A 55 -1.46 -9.07 11.20
C PHE A 55 -2.71 -8.19 10.99
N THR A 56 -2.74 -7.44 9.90
CA THR A 56 -3.86 -6.58 9.50
C THR A 56 -4.42 -7.02 8.15
N ALA A 57 -5.52 -6.41 7.71
CA ALA A 57 -6.05 -6.66 6.37
C ALA A 57 -5.07 -6.28 5.24
N GLU A 58 -4.13 -5.35 5.48
CA GLU A 58 -3.08 -4.98 4.51
C GLU A 58 -1.99 -6.06 4.36
N CYS A 59 -1.92 -7.03 5.29
CA CYS A 59 -1.01 -8.17 5.24
C CYS A 59 -1.52 -9.34 4.38
N ARG A 60 -2.74 -9.23 3.85
CA ARG A 60 -3.42 -10.31 3.11
C ARG A 60 -3.17 -10.16 1.61
N PHE A 61 -2.49 -11.15 1.04
CA PHE A 61 -2.22 -11.21 -0.39
C PHE A 61 -2.94 -12.37 -1.05
N LYS A 62 -3.66 -12.09 -2.13
CA LYS A 62 -4.20 -13.14 -3.01
C LYS A 62 -3.06 -13.70 -3.84
N GLU A 63 -2.79 -14.98 -3.69
CA GLU A 63 -1.84 -15.72 -4.53
C GLU A 63 -2.52 -16.26 -5.79
N CYS A 64 -1.85 -16.14 -6.93
CA CYS A 64 -2.33 -16.67 -8.21
C CYS A 64 -1.15 -17.19 -9.03
N VAL A 65 -1.32 -18.40 -9.59
CA VAL A 65 -0.40 -18.92 -10.60
C VAL A 65 -0.47 -18.06 -11.87
N PHE A 66 0.68 -17.84 -12.49
CA PHE A 66 0.82 -17.11 -13.74
C PHE A 66 1.68 -17.92 -14.72
N GLU A 67 1.16 -18.12 -15.94
CA GLU A 67 1.80 -18.90 -17.02
C GLU A 67 2.32 -20.28 -16.56
N ASN A 68 1.60 -20.91 -15.61
CA ASN A 68 1.90 -22.22 -15.02
C ASN A 68 3.26 -22.37 -14.29
N TYR A 69 4.04 -21.31 -14.15
CA TYR A 69 5.38 -21.38 -13.56
C TYR A 69 5.60 -20.42 -12.39
N TYR A 70 5.02 -19.22 -12.45
CA TYR A 70 5.23 -18.19 -11.44
C TYR A 70 4.04 -18.04 -10.51
N VAL A 71 4.30 -17.52 -9.31
CA VAL A 71 3.26 -17.05 -8.38
C VAL A 71 3.27 -15.53 -8.34
N THR A 72 2.08 -14.95 -8.38
CA THR A 72 1.85 -13.53 -8.20
C THR A 72 1.09 -13.32 -6.89
N TYR A 73 1.44 -12.26 -6.16
CA TYR A 73 0.78 -11.86 -4.92
C TYR A 73 0.17 -10.48 -5.10
N SER A 74 -1.14 -10.36 -4.93
CA SER A 74 -1.86 -9.09 -5.08
C SER A 74 -2.53 -8.66 -3.79
N SER A 75 -2.61 -7.36 -3.55
CA SER A 75 -3.36 -6.84 -2.41
C SER A 75 -4.82 -7.29 -2.52
N THR A 76 -5.38 -7.75 -1.40
CA THR A 76 -6.82 -8.06 -1.31
C THR A 76 -7.67 -6.80 -1.14
N LEU A 77 -7.07 -5.69 -0.70
CA LEU A 77 -7.76 -4.42 -0.45
C LEU A 77 -7.63 -3.45 -1.62
N TYR A 78 -6.45 -3.37 -2.22
CA TYR A 78 -6.10 -2.26 -3.11
C TYR A 78 -5.96 -2.67 -4.56
N ARG A 79 -6.61 -1.87 -5.42
CA ARG A 79 -6.67 -2.03 -6.87
C ARG A 79 -6.90 -0.67 -7.52
N GLN A 80 -6.58 -0.57 -8.80
CA GLN A 80 -6.90 0.61 -9.60
C GLN A 80 -8.42 0.81 -9.64
N ARG A 81 -8.91 2.00 -9.26
CA ARG A 81 -10.35 2.29 -9.13
C ARG A 81 -11.09 2.11 -10.46
N GLU A 82 -10.55 2.70 -11.53
CA GLU A 82 -11.20 2.74 -12.85
C GLU A 82 -11.12 1.40 -13.58
N SER A 83 -9.90 0.85 -13.76
CA SER A 83 -9.71 -0.37 -14.55
C SER A 83 -9.91 -1.66 -13.76
N GLY A 84 -10.08 -1.60 -12.45
CA GLY A 84 -10.15 -2.77 -11.57
C GLY A 84 -8.84 -3.56 -11.43
N ARG A 85 -7.75 -3.12 -12.08
CA ARG A 85 -6.46 -3.82 -12.07
C ARG A 85 -5.89 -3.91 -10.66
N CYS A 86 -5.62 -5.13 -10.19
CA CYS A 86 -5.01 -5.35 -8.88
C CYS A 86 -3.63 -4.71 -8.75
N TRP A 87 -3.25 -4.40 -7.51
CA TRP A 87 -1.89 -4.01 -7.16
C TRP A 87 -1.11 -5.22 -6.67
N TYR A 88 0.14 -5.33 -7.11
CA TYR A 88 0.94 -6.54 -6.91
C TYR A 88 2.16 -6.25 -6.05
N LEU A 89 2.55 -7.22 -5.23
CA LEU A 89 3.90 -7.30 -4.69
C LEU A 89 4.88 -7.33 -5.87
N GLY A 90 5.98 -6.61 -5.78
CA GLY A 90 7.01 -6.69 -6.82
C GLY A 90 8.32 -6.03 -6.47
N ILE A 91 9.36 -6.50 -7.14
CA ILE A 91 10.73 -5.97 -7.06
C ILE A 91 11.23 -5.61 -8.46
N ASN A 92 12.03 -4.56 -8.59
CA ASN A 92 12.66 -4.20 -9.86
C ASN A 92 13.93 -5.05 -10.12
N LYS A 93 14.60 -4.79 -11.25
CA LYS A 93 15.82 -5.52 -11.64
C LYS A 93 16.97 -5.29 -10.67
N GLU A 94 16.94 -4.16 -9.96
CA GLU A 94 17.90 -3.75 -8.95
C GLU A 94 17.57 -4.36 -7.57
N GLY A 95 16.50 -5.15 -7.45
CA GLY A 95 16.06 -5.76 -6.20
C GLY A 95 15.32 -4.81 -5.26
N GLN A 96 14.93 -3.63 -5.70
CA GLN A 96 14.20 -2.66 -4.89
C GLN A 96 12.70 -2.96 -4.92
N ALA A 97 12.04 -2.85 -3.77
CA ALA A 97 10.59 -2.93 -3.67
C ALA A 97 9.90 -1.88 -4.55
N MET A 98 8.88 -2.29 -5.29
CA MET A 98 8.10 -1.42 -6.15
C MET A 98 6.74 -1.09 -5.53
N LYS A 99 6.24 0.13 -5.77
CA LYS A 99 4.86 0.51 -5.44
C LYS A 99 3.88 -0.38 -6.21
N GLY A 100 2.93 -0.99 -5.51
CA GLY A 100 2.09 -2.06 -6.05
C GLY A 100 1.24 -1.65 -7.25
N ASN A 101 0.86 -0.37 -7.36
CA ASN A 101 0.16 0.15 -8.52
C ASN A 101 1.04 0.22 -9.78
N ARG A 102 2.37 0.21 -9.66
CA ARG A 102 3.32 0.19 -10.79
C ARG A 102 3.66 -1.23 -11.24
N VAL A 103 3.40 -2.23 -10.40
CA VAL A 103 3.65 -3.63 -10.72
C VAL A 103 2.50 -4.18 -11.56
N LYS A 104 2.83 -4.83 -12.69
CA LYS A 104 1.86 -5.43 -13.62
C LYS A 104 2.00 -6.95 -13.58
N LYS A 105 0.88 -7.67 -13.56
CA LYS A 105 0.82 -9.14 -13.54
C LYS A 105 1.68 -9.82 -14.61
N SER A 106 1.72 -9.24 -15.81
CA SER A 106 2.46 -9.79 -16.96
C SER A 106 3.94 -9.39 -17.01
N LYS A 107 4.47 -8.72 -15.98
CA LYS A 107 5.87 -8.30 -15.94
C LYS A 107 6.62 -9.09 -14.89
N ALA A 108 7.88 -9.43 -15.21
CA ALA A 108 8.79 -10.20 -14.35
C ALA A 108 8.89 -9.66 -12.91
N ALA A 109 8.72 -8.35 -12.71
CA ALA A 109 8.70 -7.73 -11.38
C ALA A 109 7.63 -8.33 -10.44
N ALA A 110 6.55 -8.91 -10.97
CA ALA A 110 5.46 -9.52 -10.21
C ALA A 110 5.63 -11.04 -10.01
N HIS A 111 6.66 -11.63 -10.61
CA HIS A 111 6.81 -13.08 -10.76
C HIS A 111 7.74 -13.61 -9.69
N PHE A 112 7.18 -14.41 -8.77
CA PHE A 112 7.94 -15.05 -7.70
C PHE A 112 7.92 -16.56 -7.88
N LEU A 113 9.02 -17.20 -7.49
CA LEU A 113 9.13 -18.66 -7.40
C LEU A 113 9.40 -19.04 -5.95
N PRO A 114 8.37 -19.46 -5.19
CA PRO A 114 8.56 -19.91 -3.82
C PRO A 114 9.45 -21.17 -3.79
N LYS A 115 10.59 -21.09 -3.11
CA LYS A 115 11.42 -22.25 -2.79
C LYS A 115 10.96 -22.82 -1.46
N LEU A 116 10.20 -23.91 -1.48
CA LEU A 116 9.74 -24.58 -0.27
C LEU A 116 10.94 -25.18 0.47
N LEU A 117 11.02 -24.91 1.78
CA LEU A 117 12.04 -25.51 2.65
C LEU A 117 11.42 -26.63 3.47
N GLU A 118 10.42 -26.30 4.28
CA GLU A 118 9.69 -27.25 5.11
C GLU A 118 8.22 -26.82 5.26
N VAL A 119 7.39 -27.77 5.69
CA VAL A 119 6.00 -27.52 6.07
C VAL A 119 5.95 -27.35 7.59
N ALA A 120 5.30 -26.28 8.05
CA ALA A 120 5.11 -26.01 9.46
C ALA A 120 3.64 -25.69 9.75
N MET A 121 3.23 -25.98 10.99
CA MET A 121 1.91 -25.64 11.50
C MET A 121 1.98 -24.28 12.19
N TYR A 122 1.06 -23.38 11.83
CA TYR A 122 0.96 -22.05 12.43
C TYR A 122 -0.38 -21.91 13.15
N ARG A 123 -0.39 -21.13 14.22
CA ARG A 123 -1.65 -20.64 14.78
C ARG A 123 -2.22 -19.59 13.85
N ASP A 124 -3.55 -19.55 13.75
CA ASP A 124 -4.23 -18.50 12.99
C ASP A 124 -3.85 -17.12 13.55
N PRO A 125 -3.34 -16.20 12.73
CA PRO A 125 -2.92 -14.90 13.19
C PRO A 125 -4.14 -14.04 13.56
N THR A 126 -4.09 -13.37 14.71
CA THR A 126 -5.17 -12.49 15.16
C THR A 126 -5.25 -11.24 14.27
N LEU A 127 -6.43 -10.99 13.68
CA LEU A 127 -6.65 -9.83 12.83
C LEU A 127 -6.77 -8.54 13.66
N HIS A 128 -5.90 -7.58 13.36
CA HIS A 128 -5.91 -6.25 13.97
C HIS A 128 -6.45 -5.20 12.98
N ASN A 129 -7.02 -4.12 13.51
CA ASN A 129 -7.43 -2.96 12.73
C ASN A 129 -6.21 -2.24 12.15
N ILE A 130 -6.40 -1.62 10.97
CA ILE A 130 -5.39 -0.74 10.38
C ILE A 130 -5.40 0.55 11.19
N VAL A 131 -4.29 0.86 11.87
CA VAL A 131 -4.12 2.16 12.54
C VAL A 131 -3.59 3.13 11.50
N GLU A 132 -4.45 4.01 10.99
CA GLU A 132 -3.98 5.16 10.21
C GLU A 132 -3.11 6.01 11.12
N LYS A 133 -1.80 6.11 10.83
CA LYS A 133 -0.97 7.15 11.43
C LYS A 133 -1.55 8.48 10.96
N ALA A 134 -2.25 9.18 11.86
CA ALA A 134 -2.76 10.52 11.61
C ALA A 134 -1.64 11.34 10.97
N GLN A 135 -1.87 11.80 9.75
CA GLN A 135 -1.05 12.86 9.16
C GLN A 135 -1.06 14.01 10.17
N GLY A 136 0.12 14.44 10.62
CA GLY A 136 0.25 15.57 11.55
C GLY A 136 -0.56 16.78 11.08
N PRO A 137 -0.99 17.66 12.00
CA PRO A 137 -1.98 18.69 11.70
C PRO A 137 -1.59 19.50 10.46
N LYS A 138 -2.41 19.41 9.41
CA LYS A 138 -2.34 20.30 8.26
C LYS A 138 -2.72 21.69 8.76
N ILE A 139 -1.74 22.56 8.93
CA ILE A 139 -1.98 23.99 9.16
C ILE A 139 -2.64 24.54 7.89
N SER A 140 -3.97 24.57 7.90
CA SER A 140 -4.75 25.34 6.94
C SER A 140 -4.55 26.83 7.26
N LYS A 141 -3.74 27.53 6.45
CA LYS A 141 -3.77 29.00 6.44
C LYS A 141 -5.14 29.43 5.89
N VAL A 142 -6.07 29.74 6.79
CA VAL A 142 -7.30 30.46 6.46
C VAL A 142 -6.96 31.94 6.45
N THR A 143 -6.80 32.52 5.28
CA THR A 143 -6.78 33.98 5.13
C THR A 143 -8.18 34.42 4.71
N ASN A 144 -9.07 34.59 5.69
CA ASN A 144 -10.34 35.27 5.49
C ASN A 144 -10.09 36.78 5.66
N VAL A 145 -10.28 37.55 4.59
CA VAL A 145 -10.40 39.02 4.69
C VAL A 145 -11.90 39.35 4.72
N PRO A 146 -12.45 39.96 5.78
CA PRO A 146 -13.88 40.29 5.85
C PRO A 146 -14.16 41.65 5.18
N THR A 147 -15.14 41.68 4.28
CA THR A 147 -15.77 42.90 3.79
C THR A 147 -16.72 43.46 4.86
N HIS A 148 -16.43 44.66 5.36
CA HIS A 148 -17.41 45.45 6.12
C HIS A 148 -17.81 46.70 5.34
N LEU A 149 -19.09 46.76 5.00
CA LEU A 149 -19.80 47.98 4.64
C LEU A 149 -19.86 48.93 5.84
N LYS A 150 -19.56 50.22 5.62
CA LYS A 150 -20.18 51.35 6.33
C LYS A 150 -20.46 52.51 5.35
N ALA A 151 -21.66 53.05 5.47
CA ALA A 151 -22.20 54.26 4.83
C ALA A 151 -21.38 55.53 5.20
N ASN A 152 -21.49 56.74 4.63
CA ASN A 152 -22.57 57.47 3.96
C ASN A 152 -21.96 58.80 3.41
N ALA A 153 -22.44 59.37 2.30
CA ALA A 153 -22.63 60.82 2.07
C ALA A 153 -22.88 61.21 0.59
N LYS A 154 -24.07 61.78 0.36
CA LYS A 154 -24.57 62.71 -0.68
C LYS A 154 -23.59 63.22 -1.76
N LYS A 155 -24.05 63.31 -3.02
CA LYS A 155 -24.61 64.54 -3.66
C LYS A 155 -24.96 64.32 -5.16
N ASP A 156 -26.17 64.76 -5.57
CA ASP A 156 -26.65 65.32 -6.86
C ASP A 156 -26.11 64.78 -8.21
N SER A 157 -26.82 64.62 -9.33
CA SER A 157 -28.19 64.93 -9.79
C SER A 157 -28.34 64.50 -11.27
N LYS A 158 -29.61 64.37 -11.73
CA LYS A 158 -30.12 64.38 -13.14
C LYS A 158 -29.81 63.16 -14.03
N LYS A 159 -30.62 62.76 -15.03
CA LYS A 159 -32.06 62.83 -15.41
C LYS A 159 -32.10 62.18 -16.82
N ALA A 160 -33.17 61.45 -17.16
CA ALA A 160 -33.66 61.10 -18.52
C ALA A 160 -32.83 60.08 -19.34
N GLU A 161 -33.35 59.31 -20.30
CA GLU A 161 -34.67 58.77 -20.69
C GLU A 161 -34.41 57.93 -21.96
N ALA A 162 -35.16 56.83 -22.14
CA ALA A 162 -35.56 56.15 -23.38
C ALA A 162 -34.54 55.63 -24.44
N THR A 163 -34.82 54.35 -24.78
CA THR A 163 -34.63 53.60 -26.06
C THR A 163 -33.34 52.83 -26.26
#